data_AF-A0A7C1DR91-F1
#
_entry.id   AF-A0A7C1DR91-F1
#
_cell.length_a   1.000
_cell.length_b   1.000
_cell.length_c   1.000
_cell.angle_alpha   90.00
_cell.angle_beta   90.00
_cell.angle_gamma   90.00
#
_symmetry.space_group_name_H-M   'P 1'
#
loop_
_entity.id
_entity.type
_entity.pdbx_description
1 polymer ?
#
loop_
_entity_poly.entity_id
_entity_poly.type
_entity_poly.pdbx_seq_one_letter_code
_entity_poly.pdbx_strand_id
1 'polypeptide(L)'
;MTSGRRGFTLVELLTVLLIIGSLAGIMLLVMGSGTERARLAVCQKDTRTVGSAARIYLWENPGSQPELQDLVDSGLIERIPNCIGEGSCTWSSERLELLCETPSSPEPEPLTPLGSTFEEISGAMAQRVLDYYLDNGTALSTWQDGRYAAIGLEKTFWDNPVEGIMYVPQGLFVKIRPAVPGIAFQVTTVGGETKTLTSGLNWNIWYNVVTDTWYFHNSNDPAMIFDPGTLLVIRD
;
A
#
# COMPACT_ATOMS: atom_id res chain seq x y z
N MET A 1 -35.21 -52.09 -47.34
CA MET A 1 -34.04 -51.35 -46.85
C MET A 1 -34.25 -51.08 -45.36
N THR A 2 -33.71 -51.91 -44.48
CA THR A 2 -33.86 -51.75 -43.03
C THR A 2 -32.73 -50.88 -42.49
N SER A 3 -33.08 -49.65 -42.09
CA SER A 3 -32.18 -48.69 -41.46
C SER A 3 -31.67 -49.27 -40.13
N GLY A 4 -30.37 -49.51 -40.04
CA GLY A 4 -29.73 -49.99 -38.81
C GLY A 4 -29.88 -48.96 -37.70
N ARG A 5 -30.66 -49.28 -36.68
CA ARG A 5 -30.79 -48.47 -35.47
C ARG A 5 -29.44 -48.44 -34.75
N ARG A 6 -28.75 -47.31 -34.80
CA ARG A 6 -27.54 -47.03 -34.02
C ARG A 6 -27.94 -46.93 -32.54
N GLY A 7 -27.53 -47.91 -31.75
CA GLY A 7 -27.66 -47.88 -30.30
C GLY A 7 -26.56 -47.00 -29.69
N PHE A 8 -26.91 -46.26 -28.65
CA PHE A 8 -25.98 -45.46 -27.86
C PHE A 8 -25.07 -46.40 -27.05
N THR A 9 -23.76 -46.15 -27.04
CA THR A 9 -22.83 -47.01 -26.30
C THR A 9 -22.82 -46.63 -24.82
N LEU A 10 -22.57 -47.60 -23.94
CA LEU A 10 -22.45 -47.35 -22.49
C LEU A 10 -21.31 -46.36 -22.20
N VAL A 11 -20.26 -46.39 -23.02
CA VAL A 11 -19.11 -45.48 -22.93
C VAL A 11 -19.50 -44.04 -23.24
N GLU A 12 -20.36 -43.79 -24.23
CA GLU A 12 -20.85 -42.44 -24.54
C GLU A 12 -21.69 -41.86 -23.40
N LEU A 13 -22.47 -42.67 -22.69
CA LEU A 13 -23.24 -42.19 -21.55
C LEU A 13 -22.34 -41.85 -20.35
N LEU A 14 -21.31 -42.68 -20.13
CA LEU A 14 -20.39 -42.52 -19.01
C LEU A 14 -19.53 -41.26 -19.13
N THR A 15 -19.02 -40.96 -20.32
CA THR A 15 -18.22 -39.73 -20.53
C THR A 15 -19.05 -38.47 -20.38
N VAL A 16 -20.33 -38.49 -20.80
CA VAL A 16 -21.25 -37.35 -20.63
C VAL A 16 -21.50 -37.06 -19.15
N LEU A 17 -21.78 -38.09 -18.34
CA LEU A 17 -21.96 -37.92 -16.90
C LEU A 17 -20.68 -37.44 -16.21
N LEU A 18 -19.51 -37.89 -16.67
CA LEU A 18 -18.22 -37.41 -16.18
C LEU A 18 -18.01 -35.92 -16.48
N ILE A 19 -18.36 -35.46 -17.68
CA ILE A 19 -18.24 -34.04 -18.06
C ILE A 19 -19.25 -33.18 -17.29
N ILE A 20 -20.51 -33.61 -17.18
CA ILE A 20 -21.52 -32.86 -16.43
C ILE A 20 -21.16 -32.79 -14.94
N GLY A 21 -20.67 -33.89 -14.37
CA GLY A 21 -20.25 -33.96 -12.97
C GLY A 21 -19.05 -33.06 -12.67
N SER A 22 -18.05 -33.01 -13.56
CA SER A 22 -16.89 -32.14 -13.37
C SER A 22 -17.25 -30.65 -13.49
N LEU A 23 -18.09 -30.28 -14.47
CA LEU A 23 -18.57 -28.91 -14.63
C LEU A 23 -19.41 -28.45 -13.43
N ALA A 24 -20.33 -29.30 -12.95
CA ALA A 24 -21.13 -28.99 -11.77
C ALA A 24 -20.28 -28.85 -10.50
N GLY A 25 -19.23 -29.66 -10.35
CA GLY A 25 -18.30 -29.59 -9.23
C GLY A 25 -17.53 -28.26 -9.16
N ILE A 26 -17.07 -27.75 -10.31
CA ILE A 26 -16.36 -26.45 -10.36
C ILE A 26 -17.30 -25.30 -10.00
N MET A 27 -18.57 -25.36 -10.41
CA MET A 27 -19.55 -24.29 -10.15
C MET A 27 -19.83 -24.10 -8.66
N LEU A 28 -19.85 -25.17 -7.86
CA LEU A 28 -20.06 -25.09 -6.41
C LEU A 28 -18.91 -24.36 -5.68
N LEU A 29 -17.67 -24.51 -6.15
CA LEU A 29 -16.50 -23.88 -5.51
C LEU A 29 -16.47 -22.35 -5.70
N VAL A 30 -17.12 -21.83 -6.74
CA VAL A 30 -17.06 -20.40 -7.11
C VAL A 30 -18.10 -19.56 -6.37
N MET A 31 -19.15 -20.16 -5.79
CA MET A 31 -20.28 -19.41 -5.21
C MET A 31 -20.01 -18.74 -3.85
N GLY A 32 -18.88 -19.04 -3.19
CA GLY A 32 -18.65 -18.63 -1.79
C GLY A 32 -18.02 -17.25 -1.57
N SER A 33 -17.26 -16.69 -2.52
CA SER A 33 -16.40 -15.53 -2.27
C SER A 33 -16.86 -14.20 -2.88
N GLY A 34 -17.93 -14.20 -3.67
CA GLY A 34 -18.42 -13.01 -4.40
C GLY A 34 -19.38 -12.12 -3.63
N THR A 35 -20.00 -12.61 -2.54
CA THR A 35 -21.10 -11.92 -1.85
C THR A 35 -20.63 -10.74 -1.02
N GLU A 36 -19.47 -10.85 -0.37
CA GLU A 36 -19.00 -9.80 0.55
C GLU A 36 -18.55 -8.54 -0.19
N ARG A 37 -17.82 -8.70 -1.30
CA ARG A 37 -17.43 -7.58 -2.17
C ARG A 37 -18.64 -6.90 -2.80
N ALA A 38 -19.65 -7.68 -3.18
CA ALA A 38 -20.91 -7.14 -3.70
C ALA A 38 -21.65 -6.33 -2.62
N ARG A 39 -21.70 -6.82 -1.37
CA ARG A 39 -22.30 -6.09 -0.24
C ARG A 39 -21.59 -4.77 0.05
N LEU A 40 -20.25 -4.77 0.09
CA LEU A 40 -19.45 -3.55 0.29
C LEU A 40 -19.68 -2.53 -0.83
N ALA A 41 -19.69 -2.99 -2.10
CA ALA A 41 -19.95 -2.12 -3.24
C ALA A 41 -21.36 -1.50 -3.20
N VAL A 42 -22.37 -2.26 -2.77
CA VAL A 42 -23.74 -1.75 -2.57
C VAL A 42 -23.77 -0.71 -1.46
N CYS A 43 -23.15 -0.97 -0.32
CA CYS A 43 -23.15 -0.01 0.78
C CYS A 43 -22.39 1.29 0.45
N GLN A 44 -21.29 1.19 -0.30
CA GLN A 44 -20.56 2.37 -0.77
C GLN A 44 -21.42 3.23 -1.70
N LYS A 45 -22.25 2.61 -2.55
CA LYS A 45 -23.23 3.32 -3.37
C LYS A 45 -24.29 3.98 -2.50
N ASP A 46 -24.87 3.24 -1.55
CA ASP A 46 -25.94 3.71 -0.68
C ASP A 46 -25.51 4.92 0.16
N THR A 47 -24.25 4.97 0.63
CA THR A 47 -23.66 6.12 1.35
C THR A 47 -23.79 7.43 0.56
N ARG A 48 -23.48 7.40 -0.75
CA ARG A 48 -23.56 8.58 -1.62
C ARG A 48 -25.01 8.98 -1.89
N THR A 49 -25.88 7.99 -2.05
CA THR A 49 -27.31 8.21 -2.28
C THR A 49 -27.98 8.84 -1.06
N VAL A 50 -27.76 8.29 0.14
CA VAL A 50 -28.32 8.82 1.39
C VAL A 50 -27.79 10.23 1.68
N GLY A 51 -26.49 10.47 1.52
CA GLY A 51 -25.94 11.81 1.74
C GLY A 51 -26.51 12.87 0.79
N SER A 52 -26.78 12.48 -0.46
CA SER A 52 -27.41 13.36 -1.44
C SER A 52 -28.89 13.62 -1.09
N ALA A 53 -29.63 12.57 -0.68
CA ALA A 53 -31.00 12.67 -0.20
C ALA A 53 -31.12 13.59 1.03
N ALA A 54 -30.24 13.44 2.02
CA ALA A 54 -30.23 14.27 3.22
C ALA A 54 -30.02 15.76 2.93
N ARG A 55 -29.17 16.08 1.96
CA ARG A 55 -28.99 17.45 1.50
C ARG A 55 -30.25 17.99 0.86
N ILE A 56 -30.92 17.22 0.00
CA ILE A 56 -32.20 17.59 -0.62
C ILE A 56 -33.25 17.86 0.45
N TYR A 57 -33.35 16.98 1.45
CA TYR A 57 -34.29 17.17 2.57
C TYR A 57 -34.08 18.50 3.29
N LEU A 58 -32.83 18.90 3.54
CA LEU A 58 -32.53 20.19 4.18
C LEU A 58 -32.90 21.40 3.32
N TRP A 59 -32.85 21.27 1.99
CA TRP A 59 -33.33 22.34 1.11
C TRP A 59 -34.83 22.56 1.25
N GLU A 60 -35.59 21.49 1.48
CA GLU A 60 -37.04 21.53 1.69
C GLU A 60 -37.41 21.89 3.13
N ASN A 61 -36.58 21.50 4.10
CA ASN A 61 -36.83 21.65 5.54
C ASN A 61 -35.64 22.36 6.23
N PRO A 62 -35.44 23.67 5.99
CA PRO A 62 -34.31 24.40 6.55
C PRO A 62 -34.35 24.42 8.08
N GLY A 63 -33.20 24.13 8.71
CA GLY A 63 -33.05 24.13 10.17
C GLY A 63 -33.47 22.84 10.87
N SER A 64 -33.96 21.83 10.13
CA SER A 64 -34.16 20.48 10.64
C SER A 64 -32.84 19.69 10.64
N GLN A 65 -32.79 18.59 11.41
CA GLN A 65 -31.75 17.57 11.29
C GLN A 65 -32.43 16.29 10.81
N PRO A 66 -32.20 15.85 9.56
CA PRO A 66 -32.87 14.67 9.05
C PRO A 66 -32.39 13.41 9.77
N GLU A 67 -33.34 12.61 10.23
CA GLU A 67 -33.12 11.20 10.53
C GLU A 67 -33.31 10.35 9.26
N LEU A 68 -32.78 9.14 9.26
CA LEU A 68 -32.95 8.22 8.13
C LEU A 68 -34.42 7.95 7.82
N GLN A 69 -35.28 7.92 8.85
CA GLN A 69 -36.70 7.70 8.68
C GLN A 69 -37.37 8.87 7.94
N ASP A 70 -36.96 10.10 8.20
CA ASP A 70 -37.50 11.28 7.51
C ASP A 70 -37.24 11.23 5.99
N LEU A 71 -36.08 10.70 5.59
CA LEU A 71 -35.72 10.55 4.17
C LEU A 71 -36.54 9.47 3.47
N VAL A 72 -36.94 8.42 4.20
CA VAL A 72 -37.85 7.38 3.68
C VAL A 72 -39.26 7.94 3.56
N ASP A 73 -39.73 8.63 4.61
CA ASP A 73 -41.08 9.18 4.68
C ASP A 73 -41.29 10.29 3.63
N SER A 74 -40.24 11.06 3.32
CA SER A 74 -40.25 12.06 2.24
C SER A 74 -40.06 11.45 0.83
N GLY A 75 -39.85 10.13 0.73
CA GLY A 75 -39.64 9.43 -0.54
C GLY A 75 -38.31 9.76 -1.24
N LEU A 76 -37.34 10.34 -0.52
CA LEU A 76 -36.01 10.64 -1.07
C LEU A 76 -35.12 9.40 -1.15
N ILE A 77 -35.42 8.38 -0.32
CA ILE A 77 -34.85 7.03 -0.41
C ILE A 77 -35.96 5.99 -0.30
N GLU A 78 -35.83 4.88 -1.04
CA GLU A 78 -36.85 3.81 -1.05
C GLU A 78 -36.86 2.97 0.24
N ARG A 79 -35.69 2.85 0.89
CA ARG A 79 -35.51 2.10 2.13
C ARG A 79 -34.25 2.54 2.85
N ILE A 80 -34.17 2.22 4.13
CA ILE A 80 -32.94 2.31 4.91
C ILE A 80 -31.91 1.30 4.36
N PRO A 81 -30.67 1.71 4.05
CA PRO A 81 -29.63 0.78 3.59
C PRO A 81 -29.36 -0.36 4.57
N ASN A 82 -29.24 -1.59 4.04
CA ASN A 82 -29.06 -2.80 4.86
C ASN A 82 -27.74 -2.80 5.65
N CYS A 83 -26.73 -2.05 5.20
CA CYS A 83 -25.46 -1.95 5.91
C CYS A 83 -25.56 -1.24 7.28
N ILE A 84 -26.64 -0.50 7.53
CA ILE A 84 -26.91 0.01 8.89
C ILE A 84 -27.41 -1.12 9.81
N GLY A 85 -28.27 -1.99 9.30
CA GLY A 85 -28.85 -3.11 10.07
C GLY A 85 -27.84 -4.20 10.42
N GLU A 86 -26.80 -4.37 9.61
CA GLU A 86 -25.68 -5.28 9.87
C GLU A 86 -24.58 -4.65 10.75
N GLY A 87 -24.73 -3.39 11.15
CA GLY A 87 -23.78 -2.68 12.03
C GLY A 87 -22.50 -2.20 11.34
N SER A 88 -22.42 -2.25 10.00
CA SER A 88 -21.25 -1.76 9.25
C SER A 88 -21.25 -0.24 9.03
N CYS A 89 -22.40 0.41 9.23
CA CYS A 89 -22.54 1.85 9.09
C CYS A 89 -23.42 2.48 10.16
N THR A 90 -23.08 3.70 10.53
CA THR A 90 -23.87 4.54 11.44
C THR A 90 -24.30 5.82 10.73
N TRP A 91 -25.51 6.30 11.01
CA TRP A 91 -26.00 7.57 10.48
C TRP A 91 -25.48 8.73 11.32
N SER A 92 -24.94 9.76 10.66
CA SER A 92 -24.52 11.02 11.28
C SER A 92 -25.39 12.16 10.76
N SER A 93 -26.37 12.60 11.55
CA SER A 93 -27.25 13.73 11.22
C SER A 93 -26.50 15.06 11.13
N GLU A 94 -25.41 15.22 11.89
CA GLU A 94 -24.55 16.41 11.84
C GLU A 94 -23.78 16.53 10.53
N ARG A 95 -23.30 15.40 10.01
CA ARG A 95 -22.51 15.34 8.78
C ARG A 95 -23.35 15.03 7.54
N LEU A 96 -24.61 14.65 7.74
CA LEU A 96 -25.56 14.23 6.70
C LEU A 96 -25.01 13.08 5.85
N GLU A 97 -24.34 12.13 6.49
CA GLU A 97 -23.67 11.02 5.81
C GLU A 97 -23.75 9.73 6.63
N LEU A 98 -23.57 8.61 5.94
CA LEU A 98 -23.32 7.32 6.58
C LEU A 98 -21.84 7.21 6.91
N LEU A 99 -21.54 7.13 8.20
CA LEU A 99 -20.23 6.78 8.74
C LEU A 99 -20.13 5.26 8.73
N CYS A 100 -19.71 4.74 7.59
CA CYS A 100 -19.34 3.35 7.46
C CYS A 100 -17.90 3.18 7.95
N GLU A 101 -17.69 2.25 8.86
CA GLU A 101 -16.38 1.62 8.95
C GLU A 101 -16.26 0.83 7.67
N THR A 102 -15.71 1.45 6.63
CA THR A 102 -15.07 0.64 5.60
C THR A 102 -14.11 -0.25 6.38
N PRO A 103 -14.12 -1.59 6.20
CA PRO A 103 -12.88 -2.29 6.48
C PRO A 103 -11.87 -1.49 5.67
N SER A 104 -10.93 -0.82 6.34
CA SER A 104 -9.75 -0.33 5.66
C SER A 104 -9.35 -1.53 4.83
N SER A 105 -9.43 -1.40 3.50
CA SER A 105 -8.78 -2.36 2.62
C SER A 105 -7.46 -2.62 3.30
N PRO A 106 -7.15 -3.86 3.74
CA PRO A 106 -6.05 -4.09 4.67
C PRO A 106 -4.89 -3.29 4.11
N GLU A 107 -4.56 -2.20 4.81
CA GLU A 107 -3.56 -1.28 4.30
C GLU A 107 -2.36 -2.19 4.13
N PRO A 108 -1.82 -2.31 2.90
CA PRO A 108 -0.78 -3.30 2.66
C PRO A 108 0.24 -3.09 3.76
N GLU A 109 0.54 -4.16 4.52
CA GLU A 109 1.48 -4.06 5.63
C GLU A 109 2.70 -3.29 5.10
N PRO A 110 3.12 -2.22 5.79
CA PRO A 110 4.14 -1.34 5.25
C PRO A 110 5.35 -2.19 4.91
N LEU A 111 5.96 -1.96 3.74
CA LEU A 111 7.03 -2.83 3.24
C LEU A 111 8.17 -2.96 4.26
N THR A 112 8.34 -1.93 5.09
CA THR A 112 9.30 -1.90 6.19
C THR A 112 8.70 -1.23 7.43
N PRO A 113 9.32 -1.42 8.61
CA PRO A 113 8.99 -0.63 9.81
C PRO A 113 9.22 0.88 9.66
N LEU A 114 9.87 1.32 8.57
CA LEU A 114 10.20 2.71 8.26
C LEU A 114 9.33 3.29 7.13
N GLY A 115 8.34 2.54 6.65
CA GLY A 115 7.48 2.94 5.54
C GLY A 115 7.66 2.06 4.29
N SER A 116 7.09 2.52 3.19
CA SER A 116 6.96 1.75 1.95
C SER A 116 7.62 2.40 0.74
N THR A 117 7.86 3.71 0.75
CA THR A 117 8.54 4.41 -0.35
C THR A 117 10.02 4.64 -0.05
N PHE A 118 10.81 4.96 -1.08
CA PHE A 118 12.22 5.30 -0.91
C PHE A 118 12.38 6.49 0.05
N GLU A 119 11.56 7.52 -0.13
CA GLU A 119 11.55 8.75 0.65
C GLU A 119 11.17 8.49 2.11
N GLU A 120 10.12 7.68 2.35
CA GLU A 120 9.72 7.27 3.70
C GLU A 120 10.82 6.47 4.39
N ILE A 121 11.34 5.43 3.72
CA ILE A 121 12.34 4.54 4.30
C ILE A 121 13.64 5.30 4.61
N SER A 122 14.15 6.07 3.65
CA SER A 122 15.39 6.83 3.82
C SER A 122 15.24 7.94 4.85
N GLY A 123 14.13 8.68 4.80
CA GLY A 123 13.81 9.75 5.74
C GLY A 123 13.63 9.23 7.16
N ALA A 124 12.80 8.21 7.36
CA ALA A 124 12.57 7.63 8.68
C ALA A 124 13.83 6.95 9.24
N MET A 125 14.66 6.31 8.39
CA MET A 125 15.96 5.79 8.85
C MET A 125 16.86 6.92 9.32
N ALA A 126 16.95 8.00 8.56
CA ALA A 126 17.77 9.14 8.93
C ALA A 126 17.30 9.81 10.23
N GLN A 127 15.99 9.97 10.41
CA GLN A 127 15.42 10.49 11.64
C GLN A 127 15.79 9.62 12.84
N ARG A 128 15.66 8.29 12.72
CA ARG A 128 16.06 7.35 13.78
C ARG A 128 17.55 7.47 14.16
N VAL A 129 18.44 7.70 13.18
CA VAL A 129 19.87 7.94 13.44
C VAL A 129 20.08 9.29 14.14
N LEU A 130 19.37 10.33 13.71
CA LEU A 130 19.44 11.67 14.31
C LEU A 130 18.93 11.66 15.75
N ASP A 131 17.77 11.07 16.01
CA ASP A 131 17.18 10.95 17.34
C ASP A 131 18.15 10.25 18.29
N TYR A 132 18.73 9.13 17.87
CA TYR A 132 19.75 8.44 18.67
C TYR A 132 20.94 9.35 19.02
N TYR A 133 21.42 10.14 18.06
CA TYR A 133 22.53 11.07 18.31
C TYR A 133 22.13 12.19 19.27
N LEU A 134 20.92 12.73 19.14
CA LEU A 134 20.41 13.78 20.01
C LEU A 134 20.18 13.28 21.45
N ASP A 135 19.67 12.07 21.59
CA ASP A 135 19.37 11.47 22.90
C ASP A 135 20.63 11.00 23.64
N ASN A 136 21.59 10.41 22.91
CA ASN A 136 22.76 9.78 23.53
C ASN A 136 24.05 10.62 23.43
N GLY A 137 24.07 11.66 22.59
CA GLY A 137 25.27 12.46 22.31
C GLY A 137 26.41 11.70 21.63
N THR A 138 26.16 10.50 21.10
CA THR A 138 27.16 9.63 20.47
C THR A 138 26.68 9.13 19.12
N ALA A 139 27.61 8.96 18.18
CA ALA A 139 27.29 8.39 16.87
C ALA A 139 26.99 6.88 16.97
N LEU A 140 26.22 6.34 16.02
CA LEU A 140 25.97 4.90 15.99
C LEU A 140 27.25 4.12 15.80
N SER A 141 27.22 2.87 16.28
CA SER A 141 28.29 1.92 16.02
C SER A 141 28.56 1.78 14.52
N THR A 142 29.83 1.67 14.16
CA THR A 142 30.25 1.31 12.79
C THR A 142 30.31 -0.21 12.59
N TRP A 143 29.98 -1.00 13.62
CA TRP A 143 29.83 -2.45 13.57
C TRP A 143 28.37 -2.86 13.31
N GLN A 144 28.16 -3.95 12.57
CA GLN A 144 26.85 -4.30 12.00
C GLN A 144 25.77 -4.58 13.04
N ASP A 145 26.06 -5.26 14.15
CA ASP A 145 25.00 -5.73 15.05
C ASP A 145 24.43 -4.60 15.93
N GLY A 146 25.31 -3.76 16.50
CA GLY A 146 24.88 -2.72 17.45
C GLY A 146 24.14 -1.55 16.81
N ARG A 147 24.37 -1.27 15.52
CA ARG A 147 23.83 -0.05 14.87
C ARG A 147 22.33 -0.11 14.58
N TYR A 148 21.78 -1.29 14.28
CA TYR A 148 20.36 -1.46 14.01
C TYR A 148 19.56 -1.53 15.31
N ALA A 149 20.05 -2.33 16.26
CA ALA A 149 19.43 -2.45 17.59
C ALA A 149 19.36 -1.10 18.32
N ALA A 150 20.41 -0.27 18.21
CA ALA A 150 20.46 1.06 18.80
C ALA A 150 19.33 2.00 18.34
N ILE A 151 18.79 1.79 17.14
CA ILE A 151 17.70 2.58 16.58
C ILE A 151 16.36 1.83 16.50
N GLY A 152 16.26 0.70 17.20
CA GLY A 152 15.05 -0.12 17.27
C GLY A 152 14.72 -0.84 15.97
N LEU A 153 15.73 -1.21 15.17
CA LEU A 153 15.58 -1.95 13.93
C LEU A 153 16.14 -3.37 14.05
N GLU A 154 15.50 -4.32 13.37
CA GLU A 154 15.95 -5.72 13.33
C GLU A 154 17.00 -5.91 12.22
N LYS A 155 18.21 -6.32 12.59
CA LYS A 155 19.34 -6.48 11.66
C LYS A 155 19.01 -7.42 10.48
N THR A 156 18.42 -8.58 10.77
CA THR A 156 18.10 -9.64 9.80
C THR A 156 17.25 -9.15 8.63
N PHE A 157 16.37 -8.18 8.89
CA PHE A 157 15.56 -7.52 7.87
C PHE A 157 16.43 -6.65 6.96
N TRP A 158 17.25 -5.78 7.56
CA TRP A 158 18.08 -4.79 6.83
C TRP A 158 19.37 -5.35 6.22
N ASP A 159 19.69 -6.61 6.47
CA ASP A 159 20.72 -7.36 5.73
C ASP A 159 20.32 -7.62 4.28
N ASN A 160 19.01 -7.52 3.97
CA ASN A 160 18.46 -7.74 2.65
C ASN A 160 18.03 -6.42 1.99
N PRO A 161 18.13 -6.31 0.66
CA PRO A 161 17.66 -5.14 -0.04
C PRO A 161 16.13 -5.07 -0.04
N VAL A 162 15.61 -3.89 0.25
CA VAL A 162 14.18 -3.58 0.11
C VAL A 162 13.98 -3.01 -1.28
N GLU A 163 13.12 -3.63 -2.09
CA GLU A 163 12.86 -3.18 -3.45
C GLU A 163 14.15 -3.02 -4.30
N GLY A 164 15.13 -3.90 -4.06
CA GLY A 164 16.43 -3.87 -4.76
C GLY A 164 17.41 -2.80 -4.28
N ILE A 165 17.10 -2.08 -3.19
CA ILE A 165 17.92 -1.02 -2.60
C ILE A 165 18.41 -1.45 -1.21
N MET A 166 19.70 -1.29 -0.94
CA MET A 166 20.26 -1.48 0.40
C MET A 166 20.23 -0.17 1.18
N TYR A 167 19.80 -0.25 2.45
CA TYR A 167 19.84 0.84 3.42
C TYR A 167 20.66 0.42 4.63
N VAL A 168 21.70 1.19 4.96
CA VAL A 168 22.63 0.87 6.04
C VAL A 168 22.90 2.11 6.88
N PRO A 169 22.40 2.20 8.12
CA PRO A 169 22.83 3.23 9.06
C PRO A 169 24.29 2.98 9.43
N GLN A 170 25.10 4.02 9.65
CA GLN A 170 26.49 3.88 10.08
C GLN A 170 27.03 5.20 10.64
N GLY A 171 27.38 5.23 11.93
CA GLY A 171 27.82 6.46 12.55
C GLY A 171 26.73 7.53 12.52
N LEU A 172 27.02 8.66 11.88
CA LEU A 172 26.05 9.75 11.62
C LEU A 172 25.50 9.72 10.20
N PHE A 173 25.72 8.61 9.48
CA PHE A 173 25.33 8.48 8.09
C PHE A 173 24.24 7.45 7.88
N VAL A 174 23.40 7.70 6.87
CA VAL A 174 22.62 6.65 6.19
C VAL A 174 23.25 6.39 4.84
N LYS A 175 23.68 5.15 4.62
CA LYS A 175 24.24 4.69 3.34
C LYS A 175 23.15 4.00 2.53
N ILE A 176 23.00 4.42 1.28
CA ILE A 176 21.98 3.87 0.39
C ILE A 176 22.64 3.49 -0.93
N ARG A 177 22.38 2.29 -1.44
CA ARG A 177 22.92 1.88 -2.75
C ARG A 177 21.97 0.95 -3.50
N PRO A 178 22.00 0.94 -4.84
CA PRO A 178 21.38 -0.12 -5.62
C PRO A 178 22.08 -1.46 -5.29
N ALA A 179 21.28 -2.48 -5.00
CA ALA A 179 21.76 -3.80 -4.59
C ALA A 179 21.70 -4.82 -5.73
N VAL A 180 20.74 -4.65 -6.63
CA VAL A 180 20.43 -5.59 -7.71
C VAL A 180 20.52 -4.90 -9.08
N PRO A 181 20.74 -5.65 -10.17
CA PRO A 181 20.61 -5.11 -11.53
C PRO A 181 19.20 -4.57 -11.80
N GLY A 182 19.06 -3.55 -12.66
CA GLY A 182 17.78 -2.91 -13.00
C GLY A 182 17.36 -1.77 -12.07
N ILE A 183 18.13 -1.51 -11.00
CA ILE A 183 17.97 -0.32 -10.15
C ILE A 183 19.18 0.59 -10.32
N ALA A 184 18.94 1.87 -10.55
CA ALA A 184 19.97 2.90 -10.60
C ALA A 184 19.54 4.18 -9.90
N PHE A 185 20.51 4.91 -9.36
CA PHE A 185 20.30 6.27 -8.87
C PHE A 185 20.92 7.26 -9.82
N GLN A 186 20.17 8.26 -10.23
CA GLN A 186 20.69 9.40 -10.97
C GLN A 186 20.76 10.59 -10.04
N VAL A 187 21.92 11.24 -9.98
CA VAL A 187 22.14 12.43 -9.15
C VAL A 187 22.84 13.50 -9.98
N THR A 188 22.55 14.76 -9.72
CA THR A 188 23.25 15.87 -10.35
C THR A 188 24.14 16.56 -9.33
N THR A 189 25.44 16.59 -9.63
CA THR A 189 26.44 17.27 -8.80
C THR A 189 26.14 18.77 -8.75
N VAL A 190 26.68 19.47 -7.75
CA VAL A 190 26.58 20.94 -7.66
C VAL A 190 27.18 21.64 -8.91
N GLY A 191 28.11 20.98 -9.59
CA GLY A 191 28.68 21.45 -10.86
C GLY A 191 27.79 21.22 -12.09
N GLY A 192 26.60 20.64 -11.94
CA GLY A 192 25.65 20.36 -13.03
C GLY A 192 25.92 19.07 -13.81
N GLU A 193 26.91 18.28 -13.41
CA GLU A 193 27.18 16.97 -14.03
C GLU A 193 26.25 15.91 -13.45
N THR A 194 25.54 15.18 -14.32
CA THR A 194 24.70 14.05 -13.93
C THR A 194 25.52 12.77 -13.82
N LYS A 195 25.39 12.06 -12.70
CA LYS A 195 26.02 10.76 -12.42
C LYS A 195 24.94 9.69 -12.26
N THR A 196 25.17 8.52 -12.84
CA THR A 196 24.30 7.35 -12.68
C THR A 196 25.04 6.28 -11.90
N LEU A 197 24.49 5.91 -10.75
CA LEU A 197 24.98 4.88 -9.85
C LEU A 197 24.19 3.60 -10.09
N THR A 198 24.86 2.54 -10.54
CA THR A 198 24.27 1.21 -10.73
C THR A 198 24.79 0.23 -9.69
N SER A 199 24.11 -0.90 -9.52
CA SER A 199 24.53 -1.96 -8.56
C SER A 199 25.93 -2.52 -8.84
N GLY A 200 26.36 -2.54 -10.10
CA GLY A 200 27.71 -2.99 -10.48
C GLY A 200 28.85 -2.10 -9.98
N LEU A 201 28.58 -0.82 -9.68
CA LEU A 201 29.59 0.12 -9.19
C LEU A 201 29.86 -0.04 -7.68
N ASN A 202 28.92 -0.62 -6.92
CA ASN A 202 28.98 -0.70 -5.45
C ASN A 202 29.19 0.65 -4.75
N TRP A 203 28.76 1.75 -5.39
CA TRP A 203 28.83 3.09 -4.82
C TRP A 203 27.64 3.35 -3.91
N ASN A 204 27.90 4.00 -2.78
CA ASN A 204 26.86 4.41 -1.85
C ASN A 204 26.57 5.89 -2.03
N ILE A 205 25.31 6.25 -1.89
CA ILE A 205 24.91 7.56 -1.44
C ILE A 205 25.08 7.58 0.08
N TRP A 206 25.62 8.67 0.59
CA TRP A 206 25.84 8.90 2.01
C TRP A 206 25.08 10.16 2.39
N TYR A 207 24.14 10.02 3.31
CA TYR A 207 23.46 11.16 3.91
C TYR A 207 23.95 11.36 5.33
N ASN A 208 24.55 12.52 5.64
CA ASN A 208 24.90 12.90 7.00
C ASN A 208 23.70 13.55 7.68
N VAL A 209 23.17 12.90 8.71
CA VAL A 209 21.92 13.33 9.36
C VAL A 209 22.07 14.57 10.25
N VAL A 210 23.31 14.92 10.63
CA VAL A 210 23.61 16.07 11.49
C VAL A 210 23.92 17.31 10.67
N THR A 211 24.72 17.16 9.61
CA THR A 211 25.09 18.30 8.74
C THR A 211 24.12 18.51 7.59
N ASP A 212 23.12 17.64 7.44
CA ASP A 212 22.15 17.64 6.35
C ASP A 212 22.82 17.66 4.96
N THR A 213 23.87 16.86 4.80
CA THR A 213 24.70 16.87 3.59
C THR A 213 24.68 15.51 2.89
N TRP A 214 24.53 15.55 1.57
CA TRP A 214 24.46 14.37 0.71
C TRP A 214 25.71 14.23 -0.13
N TYR A 215 26.27 13.01 -0.15
CA TYR A 215 27.45 12.64 -0.94
C TYR A 215 27.16 11.40 -1.76
N PHE A 216 27.75 11.28 -2.94
CA PHE A 216 27.78 10.02 -3.69
C PHE A 216 29.18 9.43 -3.69
N HIS A 217 29.33 8.11 -3.72
CA HIS A 217 30.62 7.40 -3.70
C HIS A 217 31.45 7.57 -2.41
N ASN A 218 31.93 8.78 -2.09
CA ASN A 218 32.84 9.08 -0.98
C ASN A 218 32.34 10.27 -0.14
N SER A 219 32.07 10.04 1.15
CA SER A 219 31.59 11.07 2.09
C SER A 219 32.66 12.02 2.62
N ASN A 220 33.95 11.74 2.37
CA ASN A 220 35.05 12.61 2.79
C ASN A 220 35.49 13.61 1.71
N ASP A 221 34.91 13.51 0.51
CA ASP A 221 35.29 14.34 -0.64
C ASP A 221 34.19 15.38 -0.92
N PRO A 222 34.45 16.69 -0.71
CA PRO A 222 33.50 17.75 -1.02
C PRO A 222 33.08 17.81 -2.50
N ALA A 223 33.91 17.30 -3.42
CA ALA A 223 33.55 17.24 -4.84
C ALA A 223 32.42 16.26 -5.13
N MET A 224 32.13 15.37 -4.17
CA MET A 224 31.09 14.35 -4.27
C MET A 224 29.74 14.81 -3.69
N ILE A 225 29.62 16.08 -3.29
CA ILE A 225 28.36 16.65 -2.80
C ILE A 225 27.39 16.84 -3.98
N PHE A 226 26.11 16.51 -3.75
CA PHE A 226 25.05 16.68 -4.73
C PHE A 226 23.76 17.20 -4.08
N ASP A 227 22.87 17.77 -4.89
CA ASP A 227 21.56 18.23 -4.43
C ASP A 227 20.58 17.05 -4.36
N PRO A 228 20.03 16.70 -3.18
CA PRO A 228 19.09 15.60 -3.04
C PRO A 228 17.79 15.81 -3.85
N GLY A 229 17.40 17.05 -4.18
CA GLY A 229 16.25 17.32 -5.03
C GLY A 229 16.40 16.82 -6.47
N THR A 230 17.64 16.49 -6.87
CA THR A 230 17.95 15.93 -8.20
C THR A 230 18.05 14.41 -8.21
N LEU A 231 17.87 13.77 -7.04
CA LEU A 231 17.95 12.33 -6.91
C LEU A 231 16.74 11.66 -7.56
N LEU A 232 17.00 10.78 -8.52
CA LEU A 232 15.98 9.96 -9.16
C LEU A 232 16.33 8.48 -8.99
N VAL A 233 15.34 7.71 -8.54
CA VAL A 233 15.41 6.24 -8.51
C VAL A 233 14.88 5.72 -9.85
N ILE A 234 15.77 5.19 -10.68
CA ILE A 234 15.44 4.59 -11.97
C ILE A 234 15.26 3.09 -11.76
N ARG A 235 14.16 2.56 -12.32
CA ARG A 235 13.79 1.15 -12.29
C ARG A 235 13.54 0.71 -13.74
N ASP A 236 14.36 -0.21 -14.25
CA ASP A 236 14.29 -0.76 -15.61
C ASP A 236 13.35 -1.98 -15.71
#